data_AF-A0A9D7RPB1-F1
#
_entry.id   AF-A0A9D7RPB1-F1
#
_cell.length_a   1.000
_cell.length_b   1.000
_cell.length_c   1.000
_cell.angle_alpha   90.00
_cell.angle_beta   90.00
_cell.angle_gamma   90.00
#
_symmetry.space_group_name_H-M   'P 1'
#
loop_
_entity.id
_entity.type
_entity.pdbx_description
1 polymer ?
#
loop_
_entity_poly.entity_id
_entity_poly.type
_entity_poly.pdbx_seq_one_letter_code
_entity_poly.pdbx_strand_id
1 'polypeptide(L)'
;MTWLAIKLLMDKALERLLGLFKLALAHPWQAALILAVCALFWQHRAISQRDDTIAQQTALIADMQAKAKAARAQSVTIAKDSDDAHETRLADNRSGTIRYIERNRVRTQACVSAPAEGEAAGASESAAAVPLVAMSEPDVKACGDLHAYAWSAYEWGQAQIKAGLAD
;
A
#
# COMPACT_ATOMS: atom_id res chain seq x y z
N MET A 1 -52.85 28.71 -9.63
CA MET A 1 -53.65 27.60 -10.20
C MET A 1 -53.36 26.22 -9.57
N THR A 2 -52.42 26.08 -8.63
CA THR A 2 -52.00 24.78 -8.05
C THR A 2 -52.90 24.26 -6.92
N TRP A 3 -53.52 25.16 -6.13
CA TRP A 3 -54.30 24.80 -4.96
C TRP A 3 -55.60 24.03 -5.27
N LEU A 4 -56.31 24.40 -6.34
CA LEU A 4 -57.53 23.70 -6.78
C LEU A 4 -57.25 22.29 -7.30
N ALA A 5 -56.11 22.10 -7.99
CA ALA A 5 -55.70 20.79 -8.49
C ALA A 5 -55.34 19.83 -7.34
N ILE A 6 -54.66 20.32 -6.30
CA ILE A 6 -54.33 19.54 -5.10
C ILE A 6 -55.62 19.14 -4.35
N LYS A 7 -56.58 20.07 -4.22
CA LYS A 7 -57.86 19.81 -3.55
C LYS A 7 -58.69 18.75 -4.28
N LEU A 8 -58.81 18.85 -5.60
CA LEU A 8 -59.51 17.86 -6.43
C LEU A 8 -58.85 16.47 -6.39
N LEU A 9 -57.52 16.44 -6.27
CA LEU A 9 -56.76 15.19 -6.17
C LEU A 9 -56.92 14.54 -4.79
N MET A 10 -56.98 15.35 -3.72
CA MET A 10 -57.31 14.89 -2.37
C MET A 10 -58.75 14.39 -2.25
N ASP A 11 -59.74 15.11 -2.79
CA ASP A 11 -61.15 14.69 -2.70
C ASP A 11 -61.37 13.36 -3.43
N LYS A 12 -60.79 13.19 -4.62
CA LYS A 12 -60.84 11.90 -5.35
C LYS A 12 -60.10 10.77 -4.63
N ALA A 13 -58.99 11.08 -3.95
CA ALA A 13 -58.27 10.08 -3.15
C ALA A 13 -59.09 9.67 -1.92
N LEU A 14 -59.77 10.62 -1.27
CA LEU A 14 -60.62 10.41 -0.12
C LEU A 14 -61.84 9.55 -0.47
N GLU A 15 -62.51 9.83 -1.59
CA GLU A 15 -63.63 9.02 -2.08
C GLU A 15 -63.22 7.58 -2.37
N ARG A 16 -62.04 7.38 -2.98
CA ARG A 16 -61.48 6.04 -3.24
C ARG A 16 -61.14 5.31 -1.94
N LEU A 17 -60.56 5.99 -0.95
CA LEU A 17 -60.27 5.42 0.36
C LEU A 17 -61.53 5.02 1.11
N LEU A 18 -62.56 5.87 1.09
CA LEU A 18 -63.86 5.60 1.71
C LEU A 18 -64.58 4.40 1.04
N GLY A 19 -64.48 4.30 -0.30
CA GLY A 19 -65.00 3.14 -1.04
C GLY A 19 -64.32 1.83 -0.66
N LEU A 20 -62.98 1.84 -0.54
CA LEU A 20 -62.20 0.68 -0.08
C LEU A 20 -62.53 0.31 1.37
N PHE A 21 -62.77 1.30 2.23
CA PHE A 21 -63.13 1.07 3.64
C PHE A 21 -64.51 0.42 3.79
N LYS A 22 -65.50 0.86 2.99
CA LYS A 22 -66.83 0.23 2.96
C LYS A 22 -66.78 -1.21 2.45
N LEU A 23 -65.96 -1.49 1.44
CA LEU A 23 -65.75 -2.85 0.93
C LEU A 23 -65.10 -3.75 1.99
N ALA A 24 -64.14 -3.21 2.75
CA ALA A 24 -63.48 -3.93 3.84
C ALA A 24 -64.43 -4.26 5.00
N LEU A 25 -65.40 -3.39 5.30
CA LEU A 25 -66.45 -3.66 6.29
C LEU A 25 -67.47 -4.70 5.82
N ALA A 26 -67.82 -4.69 4.53
CA ALA A 26 -68.78 -5.64 3.96
C ALA A 26 -68.21 -7.06 3.81
N HIS A 27 -66.92 -7.17 3.49
CA HIS A 27 -66.25 -8.45 3.22
C HIS A 27 -64.88 -8.52 3.92
N PRO A 28 -64.83 -8.63 5.26
CA PRO A 28 -63.59 -8.50 6.03
C PRO A 28 -62.57 -9.59 5.70
N TRP A 29 -63.01 -10.81 5.41
CA TRP A 29 -62.13 -11.92 5.06
C TRP A 29 -61.48 -11.75 3.67
N GLN A 30 -62.19 -11.16 2.70
CA GLN A 30 -61.63 -10.86 1.38
C GLN A 30 -60.60 -9.74 1.45
N ALA A 31 -60.90 -8.69 2.23
CA ALA A 31 -59.95 -7.60 2.48
C ALA A 31 -58.68 -8.10 3.19
N ALA A 32 -58.82 -9.00 4.18
CA ALA A 32 -57.69 -9.62 4.85
C ALA A 32 -56.83 -10.47 3.90
N LEU A 33 -57.44 -11.25 3.00
CA LEU A 33 -56.72 -12.03 1.98
C LEU A 33 -55.96 -11.14 1.00
N ILE A 34 -56.58 -10.06 0.53
CA ILE A 34 -55.91 -9.11 -0.38
C ILE A 34 -54.70 -8.47 0.31
N LEU A 35 -54.85 -8.03 1.57
CA LEU A 35 -53.74 -7.47 2.34
C LEU A 35 -52.63 -8.50 2.58
N ALA A 36 -52.98 -9.75 2.87
CA ALA A 36 -52.00 -10.83 3.04
C ALA A 36 -51.21 -11.10 1.76
N VAL A 37 -51.87 -11.16 0.60
CA VAL A 37 -51.20 -11.33 -0.70
C VAL A 37 -50.30 -10.13 -1.03
N CYS A 38 -50.77 -8.90 -0.78
CA CYS A 38 -49.93 -7.71 -0.93
C CYS A 38 -48.72 -7.76 0.00
N ALA A 39 -48.89 -8.13 1.27
CA ALA A 39 -47.79 -8.24 2.22
C ALA A 39 -46.75 -9.28 1.78
N LEU A 40 -47.19 -10.46 1.29
CA LEU A 40 -46.31 -11.49 0.75
C LEU A 40 -45.54 -11.00 -0.49
N PHE A 41 -46.20 -10.28 -1.39
CA PHE A 41 -45.54 -9.69 -2.56
C PHE A 41 -44.48 -8.66 -2.17
N TRP A 42 -44.80 -7.75 -1.24
CA TRP A 42 -43.84 -6.77 -0.73
C TRP A 42 -42.68 -7.44 0.01
N GLN A 43 -42.94 -8.46 0.81
CA GLN A 43 -41.92 -9.23 1.51
C GLN A 43 -40.99 -9.93 0.52
N HIS A 44 -41.53 -10.58 -0.51
CA HIS A 44 -40.73 -11.24 -1.54
C HIS A 44 -39.84 -10.23 -2.30
N ARG A 45 -40.41 -9.09 -2.70
CA ARG A 45 -39.67 -8.00 -3.33
C ARG A 45 -38.57 -7.43 -2.42
N ALA A 46 -38.83 -7.30 -1.12
CA ALA A 46 -37.84 -6.82 -0.16
C ALA A 46 -36.71 -7.82 0.04
N ILE A 47 -37.00 -9.13 0.05
CA ILE A 47 -35.99 -10.19 0.13
C ILE A 47 -35.14 -10.20 -1.15
N SER A 48 -35.76 -10.15 -2.33
CA SER A 48 -35.00 -10.17 -3.59
C SER A 48 -34.03 -8.99 -3.70
N GLN A 49 -34.46 -7.79 -3.29
CA GLN A 49 -33.58 -6.62 -3.26
C GLN A 49 -32.40 -6.78 -2.29
N ARG A 50 -32.63 -7.42 -1.13
CA ARG A 50 -31.55 -7.73 -0.18
C ARG A 50 -30.57 -8.72 -0.79
N ASP A 51 -31.07 -9.79 -1.40
CA ASP A 51 -30.22 -10.81 -2.01
C ASP A 51 -29.36 -10.22 -3.14
N ASP A 52 -29.92 -9.34 -3.97
CA ASP A 52 -29.17 -8.62 -5.00
C ASP A 52 -28.05 -7.76 -4.40
N THR A 53 -28.32 -7.04 -3.31
CA THR A 53 -27.30 -6.22 -2.64
C THR A 53 -26.21 -7.08 -2.01
N ILE A 54 -26.57 -8.21 -1.40
CA ILE A 54 -25.61 -9.15 -0.82
C ILE A 54 -24.77 -9.78 -1.93
N ALA A 55 -25.37 -10.17 -3.06
CA ALA A 55 -24.66 -10.70 -4.22
C ALA A 55 -23.65 -9.68 -4.79
N GLN A 56 -24.02 -8.42 -4.90
CA GLN A 56 -23.10 -7.35 -5.34
C GLN A 56 -21.96 -7.12 -4.35
N GLN A 57 -22.26 -7.09 -3.05
CA GLN A 57 -21.24 -6.90 -2.01
C GLN A 57 -20.26 -8.08 -1.97
N THR A 58 -20.77 -9.31 -2.01
CA THR A 58 -19.93 -10.52 -2.03
C THR A 58 -19.06 -10.59 -3.27
N ALA A 59 -19.58 -10.23 -4.45
CA ALA A 59 -18.79 -10.14 -5.68
C ALA A 59 -17.67 -9.09 -5.56
N LEU A 60 -17.97 -7.91 -5.01
CA LEU A 60 -16.97 -6.85 -4.80
C LEU A 60 -15.89 -7.29 -3.80
N ILE A 61 -16.28 -7.93 -2.69
CA ILE A 61 -15.34 -8.46 -1.70
C ILE A 61 -14.43 -9.52 -2.34
N ALA A 62 -14.99 -10.44 -3.13
CA ALA A 62 -14.23 -11.47 -3.82
C ALA A 62 -13.23 -10.86 -4.82
N ASP A 63 -13.64 -9.86 -5.60
CA ASP A 63 -12.75 -9.15 -6.53
C ASP A 63 -11.62 -8.43 -5.81
N MET A 64 -11.93 -7.72 -4.71
CA MET A 64 -10.92 -7.04 -3.89
C MET A 64 -9.94 -8.03 -3.25
N GLN A 65 -10.43 -9.19 -2.77
CA GLN A 65 -9.58 -10.25 -2.25
C GLN A 65 -8.68 -10.86 -3.32
N ALA A 66 -9.21 -11.08 -4.54
CA ALA A 66 -8.43 -11.60 -5.66
C ALA A 66 -7.31 -10.63 -6.07
N LYS A 67 -7.63 -9.32 -6.18
CA LYS A 67 -6.64 -8.27 -6.44
C LYS A 67 -5.59 -8.18 -5.33
N ALA A 68 -6.00 -8.22 -4.07
CA ALA A 68 -5.08 -8.21 -2.94
C ALA A 68 -4.16 -9.45 -2.94
N LYS A 69 -4.67 -10.63 -3.30
CA LYS A 69 -3.86 -11.85 -3.40
C LYS A 69 -2.85 -11.75 -4.54
N ALA A 70 -3.25 -11.22 -5.70
CA ALA A 70 -2.36 -11.00 -6.82
C ALA A 70 -1.24 -10.00 -6.48
N ALA A 71 -1.59 -8.87 -5.86
CA ALA A 71 -0.63 -7.86 -5.40
C ALA A 71 0.37 -8.44 -4.38
N ARG A 72 -0.10 -9.25 -3.42
CA ARG A 72 0.78 -9.95 -2.46
C ARG A 72 1.71 -10.94 -3.13
N ALA A 73 1.22 -11.72 -4.10
CA ALA A 73 2.08 -12.65 -4.83
C ALA A 73 3.18 -11.91 -5.58
N GLN A 74 2.83 -10.82 -6.27
CA GLN A 74 3.78 -9.98 -6.98
C GLN A 74 4.80 -9.32 -6.05
N SER A 75 4.37 -8.80 -4.90
CA SER A 75 5.29 -8.21 -3.91
C SER A 75 6.28 -9.23 -3.36
N VAL A 76 5.87 -10.49 -3.15
CA VAL A 76 6.76 -11.57 -2.69
C VAL A 76 7.81 -11.90 -3.74
N THR A 77 7.42 -11.96 -5.01
CA THR A 77 8.38 -12.17 -6.11
C THR A 77 9.40 -11.02 -6.19
N ILE A 78 8.94 -9.77 -6.15
CA ILE A 78 9.83 -8.60 -6.20
C ILE A 78 10.78 -8.57 -5.00
N ALA A 79 10.29 -8.89 -3.79
CA ALA A 79 11.14 -8.97 -2.61
C ALA A 79 12.23 -10.03 -2.78
N LYS A 80 11.87 -11.25 -3.23
CA LYS A 80 12.84 -12.32 -3.46
C LYS A 80 13.89 -11.94 -4.52
N ASP A 81 13.44 -11.44 -5.67
CA ASP A 81 14.34 -11.03 -6.75
C ASP A 81 15.29 -9.91 -6.29
N SER A 82 14.80 -9.00 -5.44
CA SER A 82 15.59 -7.94 -4.84
C SER A 82 16.61 -8.45 -3.83
N ASP A 83 16.24 -9.43 -2.99
CA ASP A 83 17.16 -10.04 -2.02
C ASP A 83 18.31 -10.77 -2.76
N ASP A 84 17.98 -11.56 -3.78
CA ASP A 84 18.97 -12.28 -4.60
C ASP A 84 19.91 -11.29 -5.33
N ALA A 85 19.37 -10.17 -5.82
CA ALA A 85 20.15 -9.10 -6.45
C ALA A 85 21.03 -8.33 -5.44
N HIS A 86 20.54 -8.10 -4.22
CA HIS A 86 21.29 -7.44 -3.15
C HIS A 86 22.50 -8.27 -2.74
N GLU A 87 22.31 -9.57 -2.48
CA GLU A 87 23.39 -10.49 -2.10
C GLU A 87 24.51 -10.52 -3.15
N THR A 88 24.12 -10.61 -4.43
CA THR A 88 25.08 -10.57 -5.54
C THR A 88 25.88 -9.26 -5.55
N ARG A 89 25.20 -8.12 -5.42
CA ARG A 89 25.85 -6.79 -5.42
C ARG A 89 26.73 -6.57 -4.20
N LEU A 90 26.31 -7.06 -3.03
CA LEU A 90 27.09 -6.95 -1.81
C LEU A 90 28.41 -7.71 -1.95
N ALA A 91 28.37 -8.93 -2.51
CA ALA A 91 29.58 -9.70 -2.81
C ALA A 91 30.49 -8.97 -3.82
N ASP A 92 29.91 -8.47 -4.91
CA ASP A 92 30.65 -7.74 -5.95
C ASP A 92 31.30 -6.46 -5.39
N ASN A 93 30.55 -5.68 -4.61
CA ASN A 93 31.01 -4.43 -4.01
C ASN A 93 32.12 -4.71 -2.98
N ARG A 94 31.97 -5.73 -2.12
CA ARG A 94 33.04 -6.14 -1.20
C ARG A 94 34.32 -6.53 -1.95
N SER A 95 34.21 -7.29 -3.03
CA SER A 95 35.36 -7.65 -3.87
C SER A 95 36.01 -6.43 -4.53
N GLY A 96 35.21 -5.45 -4.97
CA GLY A 96 35.67 -4.20 -5.55
C GLY A 96 36.38 -3.31 -4.52
N THR A 97 35.80 -3.24 -3.32
CA THR A 97 36.33 -2.49 -2.19
C THR A 97 37.67 -3.04 -1.71
N ILE A 98 37.82 -4.37 -1.61
CA ILE A 98 39.11 -5.01 -1.29
C ILE A 98 40.16 -4.65 -2.35
N ARG A 99 39.84 -4.80 -3.64
CA ARG A 99 40.75 -4.41 -4.74
C ARG A 99 41.07 -2.93 -4.75
N TYR A 100 40.17 -2.07 -4.27
CA TYR A 100 40.41 -0.64 -4.13
C TYR A 100 41.39 -0.37 -2.98
N ILE A 101 41.19 -1.01 -1.83
CA ILE A 101 42.09 -0.90 -0.67
C ILE A 101 43.52 -1.35 -1.02
N GLU A 102 43.65 -2.53 -1.65
CA GLU A 102 44.94 -3.10 -2.07
C GLU A 102 45.70 -2.16 -3.02
N ARG A 103 45.01 -1.55 -3.98
CA ARG A 103 45.63 -0.68 -4.99
C ARG A 103 45.98 0.70 -4.47
N ASN A 104 45.19 1.24 -3.55
CA ASN A 104 45.34 2.62 -3.09
C ASN A 104 46.08 2.74 -1.74
N ARG A 105 46.53 1.61 -1.17
CA ARG A 105 47.21 1.53 0.13
C ARG A 105 46.57 2.51 1.11
N VAL A 106 45.27 2.35 1.33
CA VAL A 106 44.53 3.07 2.37
C VAL A 106 45.38 2.90 3.61
N ARG A 107 46.10 3.96 4.03
CA ARG A 107 47.06 3.85 5.11
C ARG A 107 46.23 3.38 6.29
N THR A 108 46.42 2.12 6.68
CA THR A 108 46.00 1.64 7.98
C THR A 108 46.54 2.68 8.92
N GLN A 109 45.63 3.41 9.56
CA GLN A 109 45.96 4.41 10.54
C GLN A 109 46.70 3.62 11.62
N ALA A 110 48.03 3.55 11.50
CA ALA A 110 48.87 3.16 12.61
C ALA A 110 48.40 4.07 13.72
N CYS A 111 47.89 3.50 14.82
CA CYS A 111 47.52 4.25 16.00
C CYS A 111 48.58 5.32 16.17
N VAL A 112 48.20 6.58 15.94
CA VAL A 112 49.07 7.70 16.27
C VAL A 112 49.03 7.71 17.78
N SER A 113 49.87 6.87 18.39
CA SER A 113 50.33 7.10 19.74
C SER A 113 50.85 8.53 19.70
N ALA A 114 50.11 9.43 20.35
CA ALA A 114 50.53 10.80 20.49
C ALA A 114 51.99 10.81 20.94
N PRO A 115 52.88 11.59 20.31
CA PRO A 115 54.25 11.67 20.78
C PRO A 115 54.19 12.13 22.24
N ALA A 116 54.82 11.35 23.13
CA ALA A 116 55.14 11.83 24.46
C ALA A 116 55.90 13.14 24.29
N GLU A 117 55.48 14.18 25.01
CA GLU A 117 56.13 15.48 24.98
C GLU A 117 57.61 15.31 25.36
N GLY A 118 58.48 15.57 24.39
CA GLY A 118 59.92 15.68 24.58
C GLY A 118 60.73 14.57 23.90
N GLU A 119 61.22 14.84 22.69
CA GLU A 119 62.67 14.88 22.39
C GLU A 119 62.87 15.40 20.94
N ALA A 120 64.08 15.85 20.63
CA ALA A 120 64.40 16.88 19.64
C ALA A 120 64.49 16.48 18.16
N ALA A 121 64.49 17.55 17.34
CA ALA A 121 65.32 17.76 16.15
C ALA A 121 64.98 17.08 14.80
N GLY A 122 64.55 17.93 13.86
CA GLY A 122 65.15 18.04 12.52
C GLY A 122 64.93 16.89 11.53
N ALA A 123 63.90 17.00 10.70
CA ALA A 123 63.87 16.35 9.39
C ALA A 123 63.07 17.20 8.38
N SER A 124 63.74 17.51 7.26
CA SER A 124 63.19 18.17 6.07
C SER A 124 62.35 17.18 5.28
N GLU A 125 61.16 17.54 4.81
CA GLU A 125 60.46 16.86 3.71
C GLU A 125 59.23 17.70 3.30
N SER A 126 59.18 18.23 2.08
CA SER A 126 58.73 17.55 0.85
C SER A 126 57.37 18.13 0.45
N ALA A 127 57.14 18.18 -0.86
CA ALA A 127 56.06 18.89 -1.54
C ALA A 127 54.73 18.85 -0.79
N ALA A 128 54.02 19.99 -0.77
CA ALA A 128 52.67 20.13 -0.23
C ALA A 128 51.78 19.00 -0.77
N ALA A 129 51.72 17.91 -0.01
CA ALA A 129 50.82 16.82 -0.28
C ALA A 129 49.43 17.43 -0.16
N VAL A 130 48.67 17.39 -1.26
CA VAL A 130 47.21 17.54 -1.19
C VAL A 130 46.76 16.80 0.07
N PRO A 131 45.98 17.41 0.98
CA PRO A 131 45.60 16.76 2.22
C PRO A 131 44.78 15.52 1.86
N LEU A 132 45.47 14.39 1.72
CA LEU A 132 44.90 13.09 1.54
C LEU A 132 44.19 12.82 2.85
N VAL A 133 42.86 12.95 2.84
CA VAL A 133 42.02 12.56 3.96
C VAL A 133 42.23 11.06 4.11
N ALA A 134 43.00 10.66 5.11
CA ALA A 134 43.21 9.27 5.44
C ALA A 134 41.88 8.72 5.99
N MET A 135 41.19 7.93 5.18
CA MET A 135 40.09 7.09 5.65
C MET A 135 40.67 5.76 6.14
N SER A 136 40.09 5.18 7.19
CA SER A 136 40.49 3.85 7.62
C SER A 136 39.92 2.77 6.70
N GLU A 137 40.58 1.60 6.58
CA GLU A 137 40.01 0.48 5.81
C GLU A 137 38.61 0.05 6.29
N PRO A 138 38.31 0.00 7.61
CA PRO A 138 36.96 -0.23 8.11
C PRO A 138 35.94 0.77 7.56
N ASP A 139 36.29 2.06 7.50
CA ASP A 139 35.37 3.10 7.00
C ASP A 139 35.07 2.89 5.51
N VAL A 140 36.09 2.59 4.71
CA VAL A 140 35.91 2.33 3.27
C VAL A 140 35.02 1.09 3.04
N LYS A 141 35.19 0.02 3.85
CA LYS A 141 34.33 -1.17 3.80
C LYS A 141 32.89 -0.84 4.20
N ALA A 142 32.71 -0.10 5.29
CA ALA A 142 31.38 0.29 5.77
C ALA A 142 30.65 1.17 4.75
N CYS A 143 31.34 2.15 4.15
CA CYS A 143 30.77 2.98 3.09
C CYS A 143 30.41 2.17 1.84
N GLY A 144 31.23 1.18 1.46
CA GLY A 144 30.94 0.27 0.34
C GLY A 144 29.67 -0.55 0.58
N ASP A 145 29.55 -1.18 1.75
CA ASP A 145 28.38 -1.97 2.14
C ASP A 145 27.11 -1.07 2.23
N LEU A 146 27.22 0.12 2.82
CA LEU A 146 26.12 1.10 2.88
C LEU A 146 25.67 1.55 1.49
N HIS A 147 26.62 1.78 0.57
CA HIS A 147 26.30 2.12 -0.82
C HIS A 147 25.55 0.99 -1.52
N ALA A 148 26.01 -0.27 -1.36
CA ALA A 148 25.33 -1.44 -1.92
C ALA A 148 23.89 -1.55 -1.41
N TYR A 149 23.70 -1.35 -0.10
CA TYR A 149 22.39 -1.36 0.53
C TYR A 149 21.48 -0.25 -0.02
N ALA A 150 21.95 1.00 0.02
CA ALA A 150 21.17 2.15 -0.43
C ALA A 150 20.72 2.02 -1.90
N TRP A 151 21.62 1.54 -2.76
CA TRP A 151 21.31 1.30 -4.16
C TRP A 151 20.28 0.18 -4.34
N SER A 152 20.40 -0.91 -3.59
CA SER A 152 19.45 -2.03 -3.64
C SER A 152 18.06 -1.61 -3.14
N ALA A 153 18.00 -0.81 -2.08
CA ALA A 153 16.75 -0.26 -1.55
C ALA A 153 16.06 0.67 -2.57
N TYR A 154 16.84 1.49 -3.28
CA TYR A 154 16.32 2.34 -4.37
C TYR A 154 15.71 1.51 -5.50
N GLU A 155 16.43 0.49 -5.98
CA GLU A 155 15.94 -0.36 -7.07
C GLU A 155 14.71 -1.18 -6.67
N TRP A 156 14.67 -1.68 -5.44
CA TRP A 156 13.48 -2.32 -4.89
C TRP A 156 12.28 -1.38 -4.91
N GLY A 157 12.45 -0.14 -4.43
CA GLY A 157 11.39 0.88 -4.49
C GLY A 157 10.91 1.14 -5.92
N GLN A 158 11.84 1.26 -6.88
CA GLN A 158 11.50 1.43 -8.30
C GLN A 158 10.76 0.22 -8.88
N ALA A 159 11.11 -1.00 -8.47
CA ALA A 159 10.41 -2.21 -8.89
C ALA A 159 8.96 -2.24 -8.35
N GLN A 160 8.76 -1.82 -7.10
CA GLN A 160 7.44 -1.70 -6.49
C GLN A 160 6.57 -0.64 -7.19
N ILE A 161 7.13 0.51 -7.55
CA ILE A 161 6.44 1.57 -8.32
C ILE A 161 6.05 1.07 -9.71
N LYS A 162 6.98 0.45 -10.45
CA LYS A 162 6.70 -0.11 -11.78
C LYS A 162 5.63 -1.21 -11.75
N ALA A 163 5.54 -1.94 -10.65
CA ALA A 163 4.53 -2.96 -10.42
C ALA A 163 3.16 -2.39 -10.01
N GLY A 164 3.04 -1.08 -9.77
CA GLY A 164 1.82 -0.44 -9.28
C GLY A 164 1.51 -0.79 -7.82
N LEU A 165 2.53 -1.14 -7.04
CA LEU A 165 2.42 -1.54 -5.63
C LEU A 165 2.82 -0.40 -4.66
N ALA A 166 3.39 0.68 -5.17
CA ALA A 166 3.82 1.87 -4.44
C ALA A 166 3.77 3.11 -5.35
N ASP A 167 3.82 4.30 -4.75
CA ASP A 167 3.82 5.62 -5.42
C ASP A 167 5.12 6.39 -5.15
#